data_AF-A0A7C9ESU3-F1
#
_entry.id   AF-A0A7C9ESU3-F1
#
_cell.length_a   1.000
_cell.length_b   1.000
_cell.length_c   1.000
_cell.angle_alpha   90.00
_cell.angle_beta   90.00
_cell.angle_gamma   90.00
#
_symmetry.space_group_name_H-M   'P 1'
#
loop_
_entity.id
_entity.type
_entity.pdbx_description
1 polymer ?
#
loop_
_entity_poly.entity_id
_entity_poly.type
_entity_poly.pdbx_seq_one_letter_code
_entity_poly.pdbx_strand_id
1 'polypeptide(L)'
;EKDRLIQLWMAQGFLQHPHDELEQVGEEYFYYLLNNSLFQYLVFEDESDDVVGCKIHDVVHDLARALSSNDVTQQVQHLSLLGYEQRGSLWDAGNNFRTLLLSNNSPKLENFSNNMIKYLRALSLGGIRIEGLPDSIGE
;
A
#
# COMPACT_ATOMS: atom_id res chain seq x y z
N GLU A 1 11.13 -1.25 4.32
CA GLU A 1 9.69 -1.61 4.20
C GLU A 1 8.80 -0.85 5.18
N LYS A 2 9.27 -0.65 6.43
CA LYS A 2 8.65 0.19 7.46
C LYS A 2 8.16 1.54 6.93
N ASP A 3 9.04 2.33 6.34
CA ASP A 3 8.71 3.71 5.91
C ASP A 3 7.61 3.75 4.85
N ARG A 4 7.61 2.77 3.93
CA ARG A 4 6.55 2.62 2.93
C ARG A 4 5.20 2.33 3.60
N LEU A 5 5.19 1.50 4.63
CA LEU A 5 3.97 1.20 5.39
C LEU A 5 3.46 2.44 6.14
N ILE A 6 4.37 3.21 6.75
CA ILE A 6 4.05 4.48 7.41
C ILE A 6 3.44 5.48 6.41
N GLN A 7 4.05 5.65 5.24
CA GLN A 7 3.51 6.50 4.18
C GLN A 7 2.11 6.08 3.73
N LEU A 8 1.83 4.77 3.67
CA LEU A 8 0.49 4.27 3.38
C LEU A 8 -0.50 4.63 4.48
N TRP A 9 -0.12 4.51 5.75
CA TRP A 9 -0.99 4.92 6.87
C TRP A 9 -1.26 6.43 6.88
N MET A 10 -0.25 7.24 6.58
CA MET A 10 -0.41 8.69 6.40
C MET A 10 -1.42 8.98 5.29
N ALA A 11 -1.22 8.39 4.10
CA ALA A 11 -2.07 8.58 2.94
C ALA A 11 -3.52 8.12 3.16
N GLN A 12 -3.72 7.05 3.92
CA GLN A 12 -5.07 6.57 4.27
C GLN A 12 -5.73 7.37 5.42
N GLY A 13 -4.97 8.22 6.11
CA GLY A 13 -5.45 8.99 7.26
C GLY A 13 -5.64 8.13 8.52
N PHE A 14 -4.85 7.07 8.68
CA PHE A 14 -4.93 6.19 9.86
C PHE A 14 -4.18 6.74 11.08
N LEU A 15 -3.22 7.63 10.86
CA LEU A 15 -2.45 8.26 11.92
C LEU A 15 -3.22 9.47 12.48
N GLN A 16 -3.52 9.46 13.77
CA GLN A 16 -4.40 10.45 14.40
C GLN A 16 -3.63 11.40 15.33
N HIS A 17 -2.86 12.33 14.78
CA HIS A 17 -2.24 13.41 15.57
C HIS A 17 -2.07 14.67 14.71
N PRO A 18 -2.99 15.66 14.81
CA PRO A 18 -3.01 16.82 13.91
C PRO A 18 -1.87 17.83 14.15
N HIS A 19 -1.09 17.66 15.22
CA HIS A 19 -0.06 18.62 15.65
C HIS A 19 1.36 18.04 15.64
N ASP A 20 1.50 16.74 15.38
CA ASP A 20 2.78 16.04 15.43
C ASP A 20 3.25 15.69 14.01
N GLU A 21 4.55 15.42 13.87
CA GLU A 21 5.13 14.90 12.65
C GLU A 21 4.57 13.49 12.39
N LEU A 22 3.78 13.34 11.33
CA LEU A 22 3.04 12.11 11.06
C LEU A 22 3.98 10.92 10.82
N GLU A 23 5.18 11.17 10.31
CA GLU A 23 6.24 10.19 10.18
C GLU A 23 6.62 9.62 11.55
N GLN A 24 6.89 10.46 12.55
CA GLN A 24 7.22 10.04 13.90
C GLN A 24 6.06 9.28 14.56
N VAL A 25 4.83 9.78 14.41
CA VAL A 25 3.62 9.10 14.91
C VAL A 25 3.48 7.71 14.27
N GLY A 26 3.78 7.62 12.98
CA GLY A 26 3.79 6.36 12.24
C GLY A 26 4.85 5.39 12.76
N GLU A 27 6.04 5.88 13.11
CA GLU A 27 7.08 5.06 13.74
C GLU A 27 6.65 4.53 15.09
N GLU A 28 6.04 5.36 15.95
CA GLU A 28 5.52 4.94 17.25
C GLU A 28 4.46 3.85 17.11
N TYR A 29 3.52 4.00 16.16
CA TYR A 29 2.51 3.00 15.86
C TYR A 29 3.15 1.71 15.36
N PHE A 30 4.15 1.82 14.49
CA PHE A 30 4.87 0.65 13.96
C PHE A 30 5.52 -0.16 15.07
N TYR A 31 6.29 0.49 15.94
CA TYR A 31 6.94 -0.17 17.07
C TYR A 31 5.93 -0.68 18.10
N TYR A 32 4.80 -0.01 18.27
CA TYR A 32 3.71 -0.52 19.11
C TYR A 32 3.15 -1.84 18.56
N LEU A 33 2.85 -1.93 17.26
CA LEU A 33 2.37 -3.17 16.63
C LEU A 33 3.43 -4.28 16.69
N LEU A 34 4.71 -3.93 16.53
CA LEU A 34 5.82 -4.86 16.65
C LEU A 34 5.96 -5.41 18.09
N ASN A 35 5.96 -4.54 19.09
CA ASN A 35 6.10 -4.93 20.51
C ASN A 35 4.91 -5.76 21.01
N ASN A 36 3.73 -5.60 20.41
CA ASN A 36 2.54 -6.41 20.70
C ASN A 36 2.45 -7.69 19.84
N SER A 37 3.52 -8.08 19.14
CA SER A 37 3.58 -9.28 18.30
C SER A 37 2.54 -9.33 17.17
N LEU A 38 2.02 -8.16 16.75
CA LEU A 38 1.13 -8.06 15.58
C LEU A 38 1.95 -8.07 14.29
N PHE A 39 3.18 -7.56 14.35
CA PHE A 39 4.21 -7.75 13.35
C PHE A 39 5.30 -8.68 13.86
N GLN A 40 5.87 -9.45 12.93
CA GLN A 40 7.06 -10.26 13.10
C GLN A 40 8.23 -9.55 12.43
N TYR A 41 9.38 -9.55 13.12
CA TYR A 41 10.61 -8.93 12.66
C TYR A 41 11.18 -9.69 11.46
N LEU A 42 11.65 -8.97 10.43
CA LEU A 42 12.51 -9.50 9.38
C LEU A 42 13.87 -8.77 9.45
N VAL A 43 14.88 -9.42 10.01
CA VAL A 43 16.27 -8.97 9.97
C VAL A 43 16.93 -9.60 8.73
N PHE A 44 17.84 -8.90 8.05
CA PHE A 44 18.79 -9.58 7.17
C PHE A 44 19.82 -10.33 8.01
N GLU A 45 20.40 -11.41 7.48
CA GLU A 45 21.47 -12.17 8.16
C GLU A 45 22.77 -11.35 8.35
N ASP A 46 22.86 -10.17 7.72
CA ASP A 46 24.04 -9.32 7.77
C ASP A 46 23.98 -8.39 8.99
N GLU A 47 25.10 -8.27 9.70
CA GLU A 47 25.32 -7.79 11.09
C GLU A 47 24.77 -6.40 11.50
N SER A 48 23.95 -5.75 10.66
CA SER A 48 23.13 -4.61 11.04
C SER A 48 21.83 -5.09 11.69
N ASP A 49 21.64 -4.77 12.97
CA ASP A 49 20.39 -4.98 13.74
C ASP A 49 19.25 -4.03 13.29
N ASP A 50 19.29 -3.62 12.00
CA ASP A 50 18.35 -2.70 11.38
C ASP A 50 17.10 -3.45 10.89
N VAL A 51 15.91 -2.95 11.24
CA VAL A 51 14.62 -3.50 10.79
C VAL A 51 14.46 -3.20 9.29
N VAL A 52 14.83 -4.13 8.42
CA VAL A 52 14.67 -3.89 6.97
C VAL A 52 13.24 -4.20 6.51
N GLY A 53 12.55 -5.11 7.20
CA GLY A 53 11.20 -5.57 6.87
C GLY A 53 10.34 -5.96 8.07
N CYS A 54 9.03 -6.13 7.83
CA CYS A 54 8.09 -6.70 8.80
C CYS A 54 7.04 -7.54 8.09
N LYS A 55 6.64 -8.67 8.72
CA LYS A 55 5.53 -9.51 8.25
C LYS A 55 4.40 -9.47 9.27
N ILE A 56 3.14 -9.47 8.83
CA ILE A 56 2.01 -9.73 9.74
C ILE A 56 2.08 -11.19 10.21
N HIS A 57 1.88 -11.42 11.50
CA HIS A 57 1.82 -12.78 12.04
C HIS A 57 0.66 -13.55 11.41
N ASP A 58 0.84 -14.82 11.05
CA ASP A 58 -0.16 -15.58 10.28
C ASP A 58 -1.55 -15.61 10.96
N VAL A 59 -1.58 -15.66 12.30
CA VAL A 59 -2.82 -15.57 13.10
C VAL A 59 -3.53 -14.22 12.94
N VAL A 60 -2.80 -13.11 12.95
CA VAL A 60 -3.36 -11.76 12.78
C VAL A 60 -3.84 -11.58 11.34
N HIS A 61 -3.12 -12.16 10.38
CA HIS A 61 -3.50 -12.18 8.98
C HIS A 61 -4.80 -12.97 8.74
N ASP A 62 -4.93 -14.15 9.34
CA ASP A 62 -6.15 -14.96 9.24
C ASP A 62 -7.35 -14.25 9.89
N LEU A 63 -7.14 -13.59 11.04
CA LEU A 63 -8.15 -12.74 11.65
C LEU A 63 -8.57 -11.59 10.73
N ALA A 64 -7.61 -10.87 10.15
CA ALA A 64 -7.91 -9.77 9.23
C ALA A 64 -8.70 -10.24 8.01
N ARG A 65 -8.36 -11.41 7.45
CA ARG A 65 -9.11 -12.00 6.33
C ARG A 65 -10.54 -12.37 6.72
N ALA A 66 -10.73 -12.97 7.91
CA ALA A 66 -12.06 -13.31 8.41
C ALA A 66 -12.93 -12.05 8.56
N LEU A 67 -12.36 -10.96 9.09
CA LEU A 67 -13.07 -9.70 9.26
C LEU A 67 -13.34 -8.98 7.92
N SER A 68 -12.41 -9.01 6.97
CA SER A 68 -12.58 -8.34 5.66
C SER A 68 -13.60 -9.03 4.77
N SER A 69 -13.86 -10.32 4.97
CA SER A 69 -14.83 -11.08 4.16
C SER A 69 -16.29 -10.69 4.41
N ASN A 70 -16.56 -9.91 5.47
CA ASN A 70 -17.91 -9.48 5.84
C ASN A 70 -18.33 -8.15 5.19
N ASP A 71 -17.40 -7.38 4.62
CA ASP A 71 -17.68 -6.14 3.89
C ASP A 71 -17.85 -6.43 2.39
N VAL A 72 -19.00 -7.00 2.03
CA VAL A 72 -19.36 -7.30 0.64
C VAL A 72 -19.85 -6.01 -0.04
N THR A 73 -18.90 -5.18 -0.47
CA THR A 73 -19.10 -4.35 -1.66
C THR A 73 -18.12 -4.83 -2.72
N GLN A 74 -18.65 -5.35 -3.83
CA GLN A 74 -17.89 -6.01 -4.90
C GLN A 74 -16.94 -5.08 -5.69
N GLN A 75 -16.66 -3.87 -5.19
CA GLN A 75 -15.81 -2.90 -5.87
C GLN A 75 -14.40 -2.97 -5.27
N VAL A 76 -13.42 -3.36 -6.08
CA VAL A 76 -12.02 -3.45 -5.66
C VAL A 76 -11.49 -2.03 -5.42
N GLN A 77 -11.36 -1.65 -4.15
CA GLN A 77 -10.83 -0.34 -3.75
C GLN A 77 -9.31 -0.36 -3.51
N HIS A 78 -8.74 -1.52 -3.20
CA HIS A 78 -7.32 -1.67 -2.94
C HIS A 78 -6.76 -2.77 -3.84
N LEU A 79 -5.85 -2.39 -4.73
CA LEU A 79 -5.22 -3.31 -5.68
C LEU A 79 -3.71 -3.29 -5.52
N SER A 80 -3.13 -4.49 -5.47
CA SER A 80 -1.69 -4.72 -5.44
C SER A 80 -1.32 -5.70 -6.54
N LEU A 81 -0.45 -5.28 -7.46
CA LEU A 81 0.06 -6.09 -8.58
C LEU A 81 1.53 -6.47 -8.40
N LEU A 82 1.95 -6.68 -7.14
CA LEU A 82 3.29 -7.11 -6.82
C LEU A 82 3.49 -8.56 -7.30
N GLY A 83 4.10 -8.73 -8.48
CA GLY A 83 4.54 -10.03 -8.99
C GLY A 83 3.57 -10.78 -9.90
N TYR A 84 2.50 -10.14 -10.39
CA TYR A 84 1.53 -10.76 -11.31
C TYR A 84 1.55 -10.07 -12.68
N GLU A 85 1.77 -10.84 -13.75
CA GLU A 85 1.48 -10.38 -15.11
C GLU A 85 -0.03 -10.44 -15.34
N GLN A 86 -0.72 -9.30 -15.28
CA GLN A 86 -2.12 -9.25 -15.68
C GLN A 86 -2.25 -9.27 -17.20
N ARG A 87 -2.98 -10.26 -17.72
CA ARG A 87 -3.52 -10.26 -19.09
C ARG A 87 -4.94 -9.68 -19.06
N GLY A 88 -5.07 -8.37 -19.27
CA GLY A 88 -6.35 -7.69 -19.38
C GLY A 88 -6.23 -6.17 -19.20
N SER A 89 -7.22 -5.41 -19.68
CA SER A 89 -7.31 -3.96 -19.44
C SER A 89 -7.86 -3.69 -18.04
N LEU A 90 -6.93 -3.59 -17.08
CA LEU A 90 -7.18 -3.24 -15.67
C LEU A 90 -8.04 -1.99 -15.45
N TRP A 91 -8.02 -1.11 -16.44
CA TRP A 91 -8.59 0.23 -16.41
C TRP A 91 -10.04 0.28 -16.88
N ASP A 92 -10.55 -0.77 -17.55
CA ASP A 92 -11.86 -0.75 -18.21
C ASP A 92 -13.02 -1.06 -17.26
N ALA A 93 -12.73 -1.49 -16.02
CA ALA A 93 -13.74 -1.96 -15.07
C ALA A 93 -14.40 -0.85 -14.23
N GLY A 94 -14.12 0.43 -14.48
CA GLY A 94 -14.75 1.53 -13.72
C GLY A 94 -14.41 1.51 -12.22
N ASN A 95 -13.20 1.07 -11.88
CA ASN A 95 -12.77 0.89 -10.50
C ASN A 95 -12.41 2.23 -9.86
N ASN A 96 -12.97 2.48 -8.68
CA ASN A 96 -12.65 3.64 -7.84
C ASN A 96 -11.57 3.25 -6.83
N PHE A 97 -10.36 3.01 -7.32
CA PHE A 97 -9.27 2.58 -6.45
C PHE A 97 -8.89 3.68 -5.46
N ARG A 98 -8.84 3.33 -4.17
CA ARG A 98 -8.27 4.13 -3.08
C ARG A 98 -6.78 3.88 -2.89
N THR A 99 -6.32 2.67 -3.22
CA THR A 99 -4.90 2.30 -3.17
C THR A 99 -4.52 1.50 -4.40
N LEU A 100 -3.45 1.94 -5.07
CA LEU A 100 -2.86 1.25 -6.22
C LEU A 100 -1.37 1.02 -5.96
N LEU A 101 -0.97 -0.23 -5.83
CA LEU A 101 0.43 -0.63 -5.68
C LEU A 101 0.87 -1.40 -6.93
N LEU A 102 1.73 -0.77 -7.73
CA LEU A 102 2.23 -1.31 -8.99
C LEU A 102 3.75 -1.55 -8.88
N SER A 103 4.27 -2.58 -9.54
CA SER A 103 5.71 -2.89 -9.67
C SER A 103 6.11 -3.20 -11.11
N ASN A 104 7.39 -3.49 -11.37
CA ASN A 104 8.02 -3.61 -12.70
C ASN A 104 7.21 -4.36 -13.78
N ASN A 105 6.37 -5.33 -13.40
CA ASN A 105 5.58 -6.15 -14.32
C ASN A 105 4.12 -5.67 -14.46
N SER A 106 3.79 -4.49 -13.95
CA SER A 106 2.45 -3.91 -14.02
C SER A 106 2.16 -3.34 -15.41
N PRO A 107 0.89 -3.27 -15.84
CA PRO A 107 0.55 -2.67 -17.12
C PRO A 107 0.98 -1.21 -17.19
N LYS A 108 1.29 -0.77 -18.41
CA LYS A 108 1.63 0.63 -18.69
C LYS A 108 0.55 1.58 -18.18
N LEU A 109 1.00 2.69 -17.58
CA LEU A 109 0.15 3.75 -17.04
C LEU A 109 -0.51 4.61 -18.14
N GLU A 110 -0.18 4.39 -19.41
CA GLU A 110 -0.69 5.14 -20.57
C GLU A 110 -2.23 5.14 -20.68
N ASN A 111 -2.91 4.14 -20.09
CA ASN A 111 -4.38 4.01 -20.09
C ASN A 111 -5.03 4.47 -18.77
N PHE A 112 -4.27 5.13 -17.90
CA PHE A 112 -4.74 5.57 -16.60
C PHE A 112 -5.69 6.77 -16.75
N SER A 113 -7.00 6.54 -16.61
CA SER A 113 -8.05 7.55 -16.75
C SER A 113 -8.22 8.42 -15.50
N ASN A 114 -8.51 9.72 -15.68
CA ASN A 114 -8.65 10.73 -14.61
C ASN A 114 -9.71 10.35 -13.56
N ASN A 115 -10.78 9.65 -13.96
CA ASN A 115 -11.83 9.20 -13.05
C ASN A 115 -11.29 8.29 -11.94
N MET A 116 -10.19 7.56 -12.19
CA MET A 116 -9.57 6.69 -11.19
C MET A 116 -8.76 7.47 -10.13
N ILE A 117 -8.34 8.69 -10.43
CA ILE A 117 -7.52 9.54 -9.53
C ILE A 117 -8.39 10.18 -8.46
N LYS A 118 -9.65 10.51 -8.77
CA LYS A 118 -10.57 11.21 -7.87
C LYS A 118 -10.73 10.57 -6.49
N TYR A 119 -10.57 9.25 -6.41
CA TYR A 119 -10.74 8.48 -5.18
C TYR A 119 -9.42 7.93 -4.62
N LEU A 120 -8.32 8.16 -5.34
CA LEU A 120 -7.02 7.60 -5.02
C LEU A 120 -6.41 8.35 -3.85
N ARG A 121 -6.03 7.61 -2.81
CA ARG A 121 -5.32 8.14 -1.64
C ARG A 121 -3.86 7.76 -1.66
N ALA A 122 -3.53 6.58 -2.18
CA ALA A 122 -2.17 6.07 -2.23
C ALA A 122 -1.86 5.47 -3.61
N LEU A 123 -0.77 5.94 -4.22
CA LEU A 123 -0.22 5.41 -5.46
C LEU A 123 1.25 5.06 -5.23
N SER A 124 1.63 3.82 -5.54
CA SER A 124 3.01 3.38 -5.50
C SER A 124 3.39 2.82 -6.85
N LEU A 125 4.41 3.41 -7.48
CA LEU A 125 4.94 3.04 -8.79
C LEU A 125 6.36 2.45 -8.69
N GLY A 126 6.69 1.89 -7.52
CA GLY A 126 8.05 1.46 -7.19
C GLY A 126 8.60 0.46 -8.22
N GLY A 127 9.75 0.80 -8.80
CA GLY A 127 10.46 -0.05 -9.78
C GLY A 127 9.88 -0.02 -11.21
N ILE A 128 8.79 0.70 -11.45
CA ILE A 128 8.28 0.92 -12.81
C ILE A 128 9.18 1.93 -13.52
N ARG A 129 9.59 1.60 -14.74
CA ARG A 129 10.22 2.58 -15.63
C ARG A 129 9.14 3.51 -16.17
N ILE A 130 9.00 4.67 -15.54
CA ILE A 130 8.07 5.71 -15.98
C ILE A 130 8.73 6.48 -17.11
N GLU A 131 8.20 6.36 -18.33
CA GLU A 131 8.63 7.16 -19.49
C GLU A 131 7.93 8.53 -19.52
N GLY A 132 6.76 8.63 -18.88
CA GLY A 132 6.00 9.85 -18.62
C GLY A 132 4.87 9.58 -17.65
N LEU A 133 4.52 10.57 -16.82
CA LEU A 133 3.29 10.53 -16.01
C LEU A 133 2.14 11.09 -16.86
N PRO A 134 0.93 10.52 -16.80
CA PRO A 134 -0.24 11.12 -17.42
C PRO A 134 -0.50 12.50 -16.80
N ASP A 135 -0.90 13.48 -17.62
CA ASP A 135 -1.13 14.88 -17.22
C ASP A 135 -2.11 15.03 -16.06
N SER A 136 -2.92 14.00 -15.81
CA SER A 136 -3.93 13.95 -14.76
C SER A 136 -3.36 13.73 -13.35
N ILE A 137 -2.08 13.40 -13.22
CA ILE A 137 -1.38 13.26 -11.92
C ILE A 137 -0.65 14.58 -11.64
N GLY A 138 -1.26 15.46 -10.84
CA GLY A 138 -0.65 16.73 -10.42
C GLY A 138 -1.50 17.98 -10.62
N GLU A 139 -2.68 17.87 -11.25
CA GLU A 139 -3.77 18.86 -11.15
C GLU A 139 -4.57 18.69 -9.84
#